data_AF-A0A7Y6ZIC1-F1
#
_entry.id   AF-A0A7Y6ZIC1-F1
#
_cell.length_a   1.000
_cell.length_b   1.000
_cell.length_c   1.000
_cell.angle_alpha   90.00
_cell.angle_beta   90.00
_cell.angle_gamma   90.00
#
_symmetry.space_group_name_H-M   'P 1'
#
loop_
_entity.id
_entity.type
_entity.pdbx_description
1 polymer ?
#
loop_
_entity_poly.entity_id
_entity_poly.type
_entity_poly.pdbx_seq_one_letter_code
_entity_poly.pdbx_strand_id
1 'polypeptide(L)'
;RNEPARHKLLDVVGDLALVGRPLKAQILAARPGHAANVAFAKKIKRAMEKSSTSHIPYYDPKLPPVMDINQISNILPHRYPFQLLDKIIYLDDTVVAGVKNVTMNEPFFLGHFPGNPVMPGVLQVEAMAQTGGILVLSTVDDPENYWTYFLGIESCKFRKMVLPGDTLIFKCELLAPIRRGIAKMRGEAYVGNTLVCEAVMTASITRKES
;
A
#
# COMPACT_ATOMS: atom_id res chain seq x y z
N ARG A 1 27.30 -23.77 -24.43
CA ARG A 1 28.53 -23.68 -23.59
C ARG A 1 28.29 -23.25 -22.14
N ASN A 2 27.10 -22.73 -21.75
CA ASN A 2 26.76 -22.39 -20.35
C ASN A 2 25.47 -23.09 -19.82
N GLU A 3 25.08 -24.23 -20.41
CA GLU A 3 23.89 -25.01 -20.02
C GLU A 3 23.79 -25.27 -18.50
N PRO A 4 24.87 -25.72 -17.82
CA PRO A 4 24.79 -26.04 -16.40
C PRO A 4 24.57 -24.82 -15.50
N ALA A 5 25.11 -23.66 -15.90
CA ALA A 5 24.94 -22.41 -15.18
C ALA A 5 23.51 -21.85 -15.34
N ARG A 6 22.91 -22.00 -16.53
CA ARG A 6 21.51 -21.62 -16.77
C ARG A 6 20.53 -22.48 -15.97
N HIS A 7 20.76 -23.78 -15.93
CA HIS A 7 19.96 -24.70 -15.13
C HIS A 7 20.02 -24.35 -13.63
N LYS A 8 21.23 -24.08 -13.11
CA LYS A 8 21.41 -23.65 -11.72
C LYS A 8 20.81 -22.28 -11.41
N LEU A 9 20.77 -21.37 -12.38
CA LEU A 9 20.08 -20.09 -12.23
C LEU A 9 18.56 -20.28 -12.14
N LEU A 10 17.97 -21.14 -12.97
CA LEU A 10 16.55 -21.47 -12.89
C LEU A 10 16.18 -22.16 -11.57
N ASP A 11 17.03 -23.06 -11.07
CA ASP A 11 16.88 -23.67 -9.74
C ASP A 11 16.79 -22.59 -8.65
N VAL A 12 17.72 -21.64 -8.66
CA VAL A 12 17.75 -20.53 -7.68
C VAL A 12 16.50 -19.67 -7.79
N VAL A 13 16.08 -19.30 -9.00
CA VAL A 13 14.87 -18.49 -9.22
C VAL A 13 13.61 -19.23 -8.74
N GLY A 14 13.48 -20.52 -9.08
CA GLY A 14 12.35 -21.34 -8.67
C GLY A 14 12.28 -21.54 -7.15
N ASP A 15 13.41 -21.85 -6.51
CA ASP A 15 13.47 -22.04 -5.06
C ASP A 15 13.20 -20.72 -4.30
N LEU A 16 13.65 -19.59 -4.83
CA LEU A 16 13.38 -18.27 -4.25
C LEU A 16 11.93 -17.83 -4.40
N ALA A 17 11.15 -18.40 -5.31
CA ALA A 17 9.71 -18.16 -5.38
C ALA A 17 9.00 -18.56 -4.07
N LEU A 18 9.59 -19.47 -3.28
CA LEU A 18 9.08 -19.85 -1.94
C LEU A 18 9.08 -18.71 -0.93
N VAL A 19 9.78 -17.60 -1.20
CA VAL A 19 9.66 -16.37 -0.40
C VAL A 19 8.24 -15.81 -0.46
N GLY A 20 7.49 -16.10 -1.53
CA GLY A 20 6.08 -15.74 -1.68
C GLY A 20 5.84 -14.28 -2.09
N ARG A 21 6.90 -13.52 -2.40
CA ARG A 21 6.84 -12.17 -2.97
C ARG A 21 8.00 -11.96 -3.95
N PRO A 22 7.82 -11.18 -5.03
CA PRO A 22 8.92 -10.80 -5.92
C PRO A 22 10.05 -10.10 -5.15
N LEU A 23 11.29 -10.47 -5.46
CA LEU A 23 12.47 -9.89 -4.82
C LEU A 23 13.15 -8.89 -5.76
N LYS A 24 13.18 -7.62 -5.35
CA LYS A 24 14.04 -6.60 -5.96
C LYS A 24 15.37 -6.55 -5.20
N ALA A 25 16.25 -7.48 -5.50
CA ALA A 25 17.54 -7.62 -4.83
C ALA A 25 18.62 -8.15 -5.77
N GLN A 26 19.88 -7.84 -5.47
CA GLN A 26 21.02 -8.50 -6.09
C GLN A 26 21.35 -9.77 -5.30
N ILE A 27 21.33 -10.93 -5.98
CA ILE A 27 21.57 -12.23 -5.35
C ILE A 27 22.85 -12.82 -5.91
N LEU A 28 23.81 -13.08 -5.02
CA LEU A 28 25.07 -13.74 -5.34
C LEU A 28 25.00 -15.20 -4.87
N ALA A 29 25.13 -16.13 -5.81
CA ALA A 29 25.07 -17.56 -5.54
C ALA A 29 26.37 -18.25 -5.97
N ALA A 30 27.03 -18.94 -5.04
CA ALA A 30 28.23 -19.74 -5.31
C ALA A 30 27.92 -21.21 -4.98
N ARG A 31 28.02 -22.07 -6.00
CA ARG A 31 27.64 -23.51 -5.91
C ARG A 31 26.22 -23.72 -5.34
N PRO A 32 25.17 -23.13 -5.96
CA PRO A 32 23.81 -23.23 -5.46
C PRO A 32 23.25 -24.65 -5.59
N GLY A 33 22.35 -25.01 -4.68
CA GLY A 33 21.61 -26.26 -4.69
C GLY A 33 20.30 -26.12 -3.92
N HIS A 34 19.30 -26.94 -4.24
CA HIS A 34 17.94 -26.78 -3.74
C HIS A 34 17.86 -26.64 -2.21
N ALA A 35 18.54 -27.50 -1.46
CA ALA A 35 18.55 -27.42 -0.01
C ALA A 35 19.05 -26.06 0.52
N ALA A 36 20.12 -25.52 -0.07
CA ALA A 36 20.68 -24.22 0.31
C ALA A 36 19.78 -23.05 -0.11
N ASN A 37 19.24 -23.10 -1.33
CA ASN A 37 18.34 -22.07 -1.86
C ASN A 37 17.04 -22.00 -1.04
N VAL A 38 16.42 -23.15 -0.75
CA VAL A 38 15.21 -23.25 0.08
C VAL A 38 15.48 -22.76 1.51
N ALA A 39 16.64 -23.11 2.09
CA ALA A 39 17.03 -22.61 3.41
C ALA A 39 17.22 -21.08 3.42
N PHE A 40 17.80 -20.52 2.34
CA PHE A 40 17.95 -19.09 2.17
C PHE A 40 16.59 -18.39 1.97
N ALA A 41 15.71 -18.92 1.13
CA ALA A 41 14.33 -18.43 0.95
C ALA A 41 13.56 -18.40 2.29
N LYS A 42 13.68 -19.46 3.11
CA LYS A 42 13.10 -19.49 4.47
C LYS A 42 13.70 -18.43 5.39
N LYS A 43 15.00 -18.14 5.29
CA LYS A 43 15.63 -17.06 6.06
C LYS A 43 15.12 -15.68 5.62
N ILE A 44 14.97 -15.45 4.31
CA ILE A 44 14.37 -14.22 3.78
C ILE A 44 12.94 -14.08 4.31
N LYS A 45 12.12 -15.11 4.18
CA LYS A 45 10.74 -15.12 4.69
C LYS A 45 10.67 -14.83 6.19
N ARG A 46 11.51 -15.47 7.01
CA ARG A 46 11.60 -15.17 8.45
C ARG A 46 12.10 -13.76 8.75
N ALA A 47 13.03 -13.24 7.97
CA ALA A 47 13.49 -11.86 8.10
C ALA A 47 12.37 -10.88 7.75
N MET A 48 11.57 -11.17 6.73
CA MET A 48 10.36 -10.42 6.37
C MET A 48 9.32 -10.46 7.49
N GLU A 49 9.04 -11.65 8.05
CA GLU A 49 8.15 -11.85 9.20
C GLU A 49 8.66 -11.11 10.45
N LYS A 50 9.98 -11.11 10.70
CA LYS A 50 10.57 -10.35 11.80
C LYS A 50 10.56 -8.85 11.55
N SER A 51 10.85 -8.36 10.35
CA SER A 51 10.69 -6.94 10.02
C SER A 51 9.23 -6.50 10.09
N SER A 52 8.28 -7.42 9.84
CA SER A 52 6.86 -7.18 10.00
C SER A 52 6.39 -7.06 11.46
N THR A 53 7.29 -7.24 12.45
CA THR A 53 6.98 -6.83 13.84
C THR A 53 6.80 -5.32 13.97
N SER A 54 7.38 -4.51 13.07
CA SER A 54 6.89 -3.16 12.81
C SER A 54 5.86 -3.25 11.68
N HIS A 55 4.58 -3.18 12.00
CA HIS A 55 3.50 -3.10 11.01
C HIS A 55 3.51 -1.78 10.18
N ILE A 56 4.45 -0.87 10.50
CA ILE A 56 4.55 0.45 9.90
C ILE A 56 5.35 0.37 8.60
N PRO A 57 4.79 0.80 7.46
CA PRO A 57 5.54 0.87 6.20
C PRO A 57 6.77 1.77 6.34
N TYR A 58 7.92 1.31 5.83
CA TYR A 58 9.11 2.13 5.76
C TYR A 58 8.94 3.24 4.72
N TYR A 59 9.23 4.48 5.12
CA TYR A 59 9.16 5.63 4.23
C TYR A 59 10.47 6.44 4.29
N ASP A 60 11.15 6.55 3.14
CA ASP A 60 12.26 7.47 2.92
C ASP A 60 11.86 8.44 1.79
N PRO A 61 11.72 9.75 2.07
CA PRO A 61 11.35 10.73 1.06
C PRO A 61 12.38 10.88 -0.08
N LYS A 62 13.61 10.38 0.08
CA LYS A 62 14.65 10.41 -0.97
C LYS A 62 14.48 9.32 -2.02
N LEU A 63 13.72 8.27 -1.73
CA LEU A 63 13.49 7.18 -2.67
C LEU A 63 12.38 7.56 -3.67
N PRO A 64 12.51 7.14 -4.94
CA PRO A 64 11.42 7.32 -5.91
C PRO A 64 10.18 6.54 -5.47
N PRO A 65 8.97 7.06 -5.71
CA PRO A 65 7.75 6.35 -5.40
C PRO A 65 7.53 5.15 -6.34
N VAL A 66 6.69 4.20 -5.91
CA VAL A 66 6.13 3.16 -6.78
C VAL A 66 5.13 3.77 -7.76
N MET A 67 4.31 4.71 -7.28
CA MET A 67 3.44 5.54 -8.12
C MET A 67 3.50 7.00 -7.67
N ASP A 68 3.72 7.91 -8.61
CA ASP A 68 3.61 9.35 -8.37
C ASP A 68 2.15 9.84 -8.46
N ILE A 69 1.95 11.14 -8.21
CA ILE A 69 0.63 11.78 -8.23
C ILE A 69 -0.09 11.64 -9.57
N ASN A 70 0.63 11.68 -10.69
CA ASN A 70 0.03 11.61 -12.03
C ASN A 70 -0.43 10.17 -12.31
N GLN A 71 0.39 9.18 -11.95
CA GLN A 71 0.03 7.77 -12.05
C GLN A 71 -1.18 7.44 -11.17
N ILE A 72 -1.24 7.97 -9.95
CA ILE A 72 -2.42 7.86 -9.08
C ILE A 72 -3.64 8.49 -9.74
N SER A 73 -3.51 9.68 -10.34
CA SER A 73 -4.62 10.39 -11.01
C SER A 73 -5.17 9.64 -12.23
N ASN A 74 -4.34 8.83 -12.89
CA ASN A 74 -4.76 8.01 -14.02
C ASN A 74 -5.59 6.80 -13.57
N ILE A 75 -5.34 6.29 -12.37
CA ILE A 75 -6.05 5.13 -11.80
C ILE A 75 -7.30 5.55 -11.04
N LEU A 76 -7.16 6.54 -10.15
CA LEU A 76 -8.27 7.01 -9.33
C LEU A 76 -9.04 8.14 -10.04
N PRO A 77 -10.38 8.14 -9.95
CA PRO A 77 -11.20 9.22 -10.52
C PRO A 77 -11.19 10.50 -9.67
N HIS A 78 -10.72 10.43 -8.41
CA HIS A 78 -10.68 11.56 -7.49
C HIS A 78 -9.85 12.72 -8.06
N ARG A 79 -10.28 13.96 -7.84
CA ARG A 79 -9.56 15.19 -8.20
C ARG A 79 -9.65 16.18 -7.06
N TYR A 80 -8.86 17.26 -7.11
CA TYR A 80 -8.94 18.34 -6.12
C TYR A 80 -10.39 18.80 -5.90
N PRO A 81 -10.84 18.99 -4.65
CA PRO A 81 -10.09 18.91 -3.38
C PRO A 81 -10.11 17.53 -2.71
N PHE A 82 -10.45 16.46 -3.42
CA PHE A 82 -10.73 15.14 -2.87
C PHE A 82 -9.75 14.04 -3.32
N GLN A 83 -8.73 14.35 -4.10
CA GLN A 83 -7.60 13.43 -4.32
C GLN A 83 -6.59 13.66 -3.19
N LEU A 84 -6.56 12.74 -2.23
CA LEU A 84 -5.87 12.96 -0.96
C LEU A 84 -4.49 12.31 -0.88
N LEU A 85 -4.11 11.50 -1.86
CA LEU A 85 -2.82 10.81 -1.90
C LEU A 85 -1.81 11.53 -2.77
N ASP A 86 -0.57 11.62 -2.28
CA ASP A 86 0.55 12.22 -3.01
C ASP A 86 1.36 11.17 -3.77
N LYS A 87 1.54 9.98 -3.19
CA LYS A 87 2.32 8.88 -3.79
C LYS A 87 2.00 7.53 -3.17
N ILE A 88 2.28 6.46 -3.92
CA ILE A 88 2.33 5.08 -3.43
C ILE A 88 3.80 4.69 -3.27
N ILE A 89 4.12 4.12 -2.11
CA ILE A 89 5.49 3.72 -1.73
C ILE A 89 5.67 2.20 -1.66
N TYR A 90 4.57 1.45 -1.65
CA TYR A 90 4.56 0.01 -1.69
C TYR A 90 3.27 -0.49 -2.33
N LEU A 91 3.37 -1.51 -3.18
CA LEU A 91 2.23 -2.20 -3.77
C LEU A 91 2.63 -3.65 -4.10
N ASP A 92 1.86 -4.59 -3.60
CA ASP A 92 1.84 -6.00 -4.04
C ASP A 92 0.38 -6.47 -4.18
N ASP A 93 0.16 -7.75 -4.45
CA ASP A 93 -1.17 -8.32 -4.70
C ASP A 93 -2.14 -8.25 -3.50
N THR A 94 -1.63 -7.97 -2.30
CA THR A 94 -2.37 -8.04 -1.03
C THR A 94 -2.24 -6.81 -0.14
N VAL A 95 -1.21 -6.00 -0.35
CA VAL A 95 -0.84 -4.88 0.50
C VAL A 95 -0.44 -3.68 -0.35
N VAL A 96 -0.88 -2.50 0.07
CA VAL A 96 -0.50 -1.21 -0.49
C VAL A 96 -0.15 -0.23 0.62
N ALA A 97 0.83 0.63 0.38
CA ALA A 97 1.11 1.76 1.26
C ALA A 97 1.20 3.07 0.48
N GLY A 98 0.47 4.07 0.97
CA GLY A 98 0.35 5.39 0.38
C GLY A 98 0.81 6.49 1.32
N VAL A 99 1.15 7.65 0.76
CA VAL A 99 1.60 8.82 1.51
C VAL A 99 0.67 9.99 1.23
N LYS A 100 0.32 10.71 2.29
CA LYS A 100 -0.29 12.03 2.24
C LYS A 100 0.51 12.99 3.10
N ASN A 101 0.99 14.08 2.53
CA ASN A 101 1.46 15.22 3.30
C ASN A 101 0.28 16.06 3.74
N VAL A 102 0.38 16.59 4.95
CA VAL A 102 -0.64 17.43 5.55
C VAL A 102 -0.06 18.83 5.66
N THR A 103 -0.71 19.81 5.05
CA THR A 103 -0.23 21.19 5.02
C THR A 103 -1.33 22.17 5.40
N MET A 104 -0.97 23.27 6.05
CA MET A 104 -1.94 24.32 6.44
C MET A 104 -2.65 24.91 5.22
N ASN A 105 -2.06 24.80 4.02
CA ASN A 105 -2.61 25.27 2.76
C ASN A 105 -3.69 24.33 2.15
N GLU A 106 -4.37 23.53 2.95
CA GLU A 106 -5.48 22.68 2.51
C GLU A 106 -6.83 23.30 2.90
N PRO A 107 -7.85 23.22 2.02
CA PRO A 107 -9.09 23.99 2.18
C PRO A 107 -9.87 23.64 3.45
N PHE A 108 -9.76 22.40 3.96
CA PHE A 108 -10.49 21.99 5.15
C PHE A 108 -9.94 22.62 6.45
N PHE A 109 -8.68 23.09 6.49
CA PHE A 109 -8.14 23.74 7.68
C PHE A 109 -8.71 25.14 7.92
N LEU A 110 -9.34 25.77 6.92
CA LEU A 110 -10.07 27.03 7.09
C LEU A 110 -11.21 26.89 8.10
N GLY A 111 -11.86 25.72 8.14
CA GLY A 111 -13.02 25.44 8.98
C GLY A 111 -12.77 24.42 10.10
N HIS A 112 -11.65 23.68 10.08
CA HIS A 112 -11.42 22.57 11.00
C HIS A 112 -10.04 22.63 11.68
N PHE A 113 -9.83 23.53 12.66
CA PHE A 113 -10.70 24.60 13.14
C PHE A 113 -9.92 25.92 13.16
N PRO A 114 -10.59 27.08 13.07
CA PRO A 114 -9.92 28.36 13.28
C PRO A 114 -9.16 28.39 14.62
N GLY A 115 -7.84 28.63 14.57
CA GLY A 115 -6.96 28.63 15.75
C GLY A 115 -6.51 27.25 16.25
N ASN A 116 -7.04 26.15 15.69
CA ASN A 116 -6.67 24.78 16.04
C ASN A 116 -6.80 23.86 14.81
N PRO A 117 -5.87 23.91 13.85
CA PRO A 117 -5.98 23.15 12.60
C PRO A 117 -5.75 21.66 12.85
N VAL A 118 -6.78 20.85 12.64
CA VAL A 118 -6.74 19.39 12.81
C VAL A 118 -7.27 18.75 11.52
N MET A 119 -6.59 17.77 10.94
CA MET A 119 -7.12 17.10 9.75
C MET A 119 -8.38 16.31 10.14
N PRO A 120 -9.54 16.52 9.49
CA PRO A 120 -10.76 15.78 9.78
C PRO A 120 -10.52 14.26 9.70
N GLY A 121 -10.91 13.53 10.75
CA GLY A 121 -10.71 12.07 10.81
C GLY A 121 -11.34 11.33 9.63
N VAL A 122 -12.51 11.78 9.16
CA VAL A 122 -13.17 11.23 7.98
C VAL A 122 -12.35 11.36 6.70
N LEU A 123 -11.53 12.42 6.55
CA LEU A 123 -10.63 12.57 5.41
C LEU A 123 -9.40 11.65 5.53
N GLN A 124 -9.01 11.26 6.74
CA GLN A 124 -8.00 10.22 6.93
C GLN A 124 -8.54 8.85 6.49
N VAL A 125 -9.80 8.54 6.83
CA VAL A 125 -10.48 7.31 6.37
C VAL A 125 -10.67 7.33 4.85
N GLU A 126 -11.05 8.47 4.27
CA GLU A 126 -11.14 8.62 2.81
C GLU A 126 -9.79 8.39 2.12
N ALA A 127 -8.71 9.01 2.59
CA ALA A 127 -7.37 8.80 2.03
C ALA A 127 -6.92 7.33 2.17
N MET A 128 -7.27 6.68 3.28
CA MET A 128 -7.06 5.24 3.50
C MET A 128 -7.87 4.41 2.50
N ALA A 129 -9.12 4.77 2.23
CA ALA A 129 -9.97 4.13 1.23
C ALA A 129 -9.40 4.29 -0.18
N GLN A 130 -8.93 5.49 -0.56
CA GLN A 130 -8.23 5.73 -1.82
C GLN A 130 -6.97 4.88 -1.95
N THR A 131 -6.23 4.72 -0.85
CA THR A 131 -5.02 3.88 -0.81
C THR A 131 -5.39 2.44 -1.11
N GLY A 132 -6.43 1.91 -0.45
CA GLY A 132 -6.98 0.58 -0.75
C GLY A 132 -7.56 0.46 -2.16
N GLY A 133 -8.16 1.54 -2.69
CA GLY A 133 -8.68 1.60 -4.06
C GLY A 133 -7.60 1.36 -5.11
N ILE A 134 -6.39 1.90 -4.92
CA ILE A 134 -5.23 1.59 -5.78
C ILE A 134 -4.95 0.10 -5.81
N LEU A 135 -4.96 -0.58 -4.66
CA LEU A 135 -4.71 -2.03 -4.59
C LEU A 135 -5.75 -2.81 -5.40
N VAL A 136 -7.03 -2.51 -5.19
CA VAL A 136 -8.12 -3.23 -5.87
C VAL A 136 -8.10 -2.97 -7.37
N LEU A 137 -7.91 -1.71 -7.79
CA LEU A 137 -7.86 -1.35 -9.21
C LEU A 137 -6.61 -1.88 -9.92
N SER A 138 -5.50 -2.08 -9.21
CA SER A 138 -4.31 -2.69 -9.79
C SER A 138 -4.48 -4.17 -10.13
N THR A 139 -5.61 -4.80 -9.76
CA THR A 139 -5.94 -6.19 -10.11
C THR A 139 -6.78 -6.34 -11.39
N VAL A 140 -7.10 -5.25 -12.07
CA VAL A 140 -7.85 -5.25 -13.35
C VAL A 140 -7.03 -4.58 -14.46
N ASP A 141 -7.31 -4.95 -15.72
CA ASP A 141 -6.52 -4.48 -16.87
C ASP A 141 -6.80 -3.02 -17.26
N ASP A 142 -8.02 -2.54 -17.06
CA ASP A 142 -8.50 -1.19 -17.44
C ASP A 142 -9.05 -0.40 -16.23
N PRO A 143 -8.22 -0.11 -15.21
CA PRO A 143 -8.66 0.46 -13.93
C PRO A 143 -9.41 1.79 -14.07
N GLU A 144 -9.06 2.61 -15.06
CA GLU A 144 -9.70 3.89 -15.36
C GLU A 144 -11.18 3.75 -15.76
N ASN A 145 -11.62 2.55 -16.15
CA ASN A 145 -13.00 2.23 -16.53
C ASN A 145 -13.82 1.68 -15.36
N TYR A 146 -13.35 1.81 -14.12
CA TYR A 146 -14.10 1.40 -12.93
C TYR A 146 -14.39 2.58 -12.00
N TRP A 147 -15.55 2.50 -11.36
CA TRP A 147 -15.89 3.24 -10.16
C TRP A 147 -15.53 2.42 -8.94
N THR A 148 -14.92 3.05 -7.94
CA THR A 148 -14.69 2.48 -6.61
C THR A 148 -15.76 3.01 -5.66
N TYR A 149 -16.66 2.15 -5.20
CA TYR A 149 -17.68 2.50 -4.22
C TYR A 149 -17.33 1.96 -2.85
N PHE A 150 -17.49 2.82 -1.85
CA PHE A 150 -17.27 2.47 -0.47
C PHE A 150 -18.55 1.92 0.13
N LEU A 151 -18.53 0.65 0.58
CA LEU A 151 -19.71 -0.08 1.03
C LEU A 151 -19.87 -0.09 2.56
N GLY A 152 -18.76 0.00 3.31
CA GLY A 152 -18.84 -0.03 4.76
C GLY A 152 -17.52 0.24 5.47
N ILE A 153 -17.63 0.80 6.67
CA ILE A 153 -16.55 1.00 7.61
C ILE A 153 -16.91 0.28 8.92
N GLU A 154 -15.98 -0.51 9.43
CA GLU A 154 -16.08 -1.20 10.70
C GLU A 154 -14.85 -0.86 11.56
N SER A 155 -15.03 -0.89 12.89
CA SER A 155 -13.92 -0.78 13.85
C SER A 155 -12.99 0.44 13.66
N CYS A 156 -13.52 1.54 13.11
CA CYS A 156 -12.73 2.76 12.91
C CYS A 156 -12.36 3.40 14.25
N LYS A 157 -11.08 3.74 14.43
CA LYS A 157 -10.58 4.41 15.64
C LYS A 157 -9.61 5.52 15.27
N PHE A 158 -9.86 6.72 15.78
CA PHE A 158 -8.94 7.85 15.75
C PHE A 158 -8.17 7.88 17.08
N ARG A 159 -6.85 7.75 17.00
CA ARG A 159 -5.97 7.54 18.16
C ARG A 159 -5.20 8.79 18.53
N LYS A 160 -4.81 9.60 17.54
CA LYS A 160 -4.16 10.90 17.72
C LYS A 160 -4.61 11.89 16.66
N MET A 161 -4.52 13.17 17.00
CA MET A 161 -4.72 14.24 16.03
C MET A 161 -3.62 14.22 14.98
N VAL A 162 -4.00 14.59 13.76
CA VAL A 162 -3.09 14.82 12.64
C VAL A 162 -3.13 16.30 12.33
N LEU A 163 -1.96 16.92 12.22
CA LEU A 163 -1.80 18.37 12.16
C LEU A 163 -1.05 18.78 10.88
N PRO A 164 -1.14 20.05 10.46
CA PRO A 164 -0.25 20.60 9.45
C PRO A 164 1.23 20.32 9.77
N GLY A 165 1.98 19.84 8.78
CA GLY A 165 3.37 19.41 8.90
C GLY A 165 3.55 17.90 9.05
N ASP A 166 2.50 17.15 9.36
CA ASP A 166 2.58 15.69 9.43
C ASP A 166 2.71 15.05 8.04
N THR A 167 3.44 13.94 7.99
CA THR A 167 3.38 12.99 6.88
C THR A 167 2.61 11.76 7.33
N LEU A 168 1.43 11.58 6.74
CA LEU A 168 0.62 10.38 6.93
C LEU A 168 1.08 9.26 6.00
N ILE A 169 1.34 8.10 6.59
CA ILE A 169 1.61 6.85 5.90
C ILE A 169 0.42 5.93 6.10
N PHE A 170 -0.28 5.60 5.03
CA PHE A 170 -1.36 4.64 5.03
C PHE A 170 -0.83 3.26 4.65
N LYS A 171 -1.32 2.21 5.31
CA LYS A 171 -1.15 0.81 4.95
C LYS A 171 -2.52 0.18 4.82
N CYS A 172 -2.83 -0.41 3.67
CA CYS A 172 -4.04 -1.21 3.48
C CYS A 172 -3.66 -2.64 3.11
N GLU A 173 -4.31 -3.61 3.74
CA GLU A 173 -4.06 -5.04 3.56
C GLU A 173 -5.38 -5.77 3.35
N LEU A 174 -5.47 -6.61 2.31
CA LEU A 174 -6.63 -7.45 2.05
C LEU A 174 -6.82 -8.45 3.19
N LEU A 175 -8.03 -8.49 3.74
CA LEU A 175 -8.42 -9.49 4.75
C LEU A 175 -8.86 -10.80 4.13
N ALA A 176 -9.23 -10.78 2.85
CA ALA A 176 -9.61 -11.94 2.06
C ALA A 176 -9.37 -11.66 0.57
N PRO A 177 -9.26 -12.69 -0.28
CA PRO A 177 -9.20 -12.51 -1.73
C PRO A 177 -10.41 -11.73 -2.25
N ILE A 178 -10.17 -10.86 -3.23
CA ILE A 178 -11.21 -10.07 -3.90
C ILE A 178 -12.19 -11.03 -4.59
N ARG A 179 -13.49 -10.84 -4.38
CA ARG A 179 -14.53 -11.67 -4.99
C ARG A 179 -15.64 -10.80 -5.55
N ARG A 180 -15.98 -11.01 -6.82
CA ARG A 180 -17.05 -10.26 -7.52
C ARG A 180 -16.86 -8.73 -7.42
N GLY A 181 -15.61 -8.28 -7.52
CA GLY A 181 -15.25 -6.87 -7.38
C GLY A 181 -15.32 -6.32 -5.95
N ILE A 182 -15.64 -7.13 -4.93
CA ILE A 182 -15.70 -6.70 -3.53
C ILE A 182 -14.38 -7.01 -2.83
N ALA A 183 -13.84 -6.01 -2.15
CA ALA A 183 -12.64 -6.09 -1.34
C ALA A 183 -12.94 -5.69 0.11
N LYS A 184 -12.47 -6.50 1.07
CA LYS A 184 -12.47 -6.16 2.50
C LYS A 184 -11.02 -6.01 2.96
N MET A 185 -10.68 -4.85 3.52
CA MET A 185 -9.32 -4.46 3.84
C MET A 185 -9.21 -3.97 5.28
N ARG A 186 -8.08 -4.24 5.93
CA ARG A 186 -7.66 -3.53 7.13
C ARG A 186 -6.77 -2.36 6.70
N GLY A 187 -7.11 -1.17 7.14
CA GLY A 187 -6.34 0.04 6.91
C GLY A 187 -5.80 0.62 8.21
N GLU A 188 -4.56 1.08 8.16
CA GLU A 188 -3.83 1.69 9.27
C GLU A 188 -3.16 2.97 8.76
N ALA A 189 -3.17 4.04 9.53
CA ALA A 189 -2.53 5.31 9.21
C ALA A 189 -1.54 5.67 10.32
N TYR A 190 -0.34 6.11 9.92
CA TYR A 190 0.75 6.42 10.82
C TYR A 190 1.32 7.82 10.58
N VAL A 191 1.77 8.46 11.65
CA VAL A 191 2.66 9.62 11.61
C VAL A 191 3.95 9.23 12.33
N GLY A 192 5.06 9.18 11.59
CA GLY A 192 6.29 8.55 12.06
C GLY A 192 6.03 7.11 12.50
N ASN A 193 6.35 6.80 13.76
CA ASN A 193 6.14 5.46 14.34
C ASN A 193 4.82 5.33 15.14
N THR A 194 3.90 6.30 15.01
CA THR A 194 2.67 6.32 15.80
C THR A 194 1.45 6.00 14.95
N LEU A 195 0.66 5.00 15.36
CA LEU A 195 -0.65 4.72 14.77
C LEU A 195 -1.65 5.84 15.15
N VAL A 196 -2.17 6.56 14.16
CA VAL A 196 -3.08 7.70 14.36
C VAL A 196 -4.52 7.39 13.97
N CYS A 197 -4.75 6.49 13.00
CA CYS A 197 -6.07 6.04 12.59
C CYS A 197 -6.00 4.56 12.15
N GLU A 198 -7.07 3.81 12.38
CA GLU A 198 -7.25 2.46 11.82
C GLU A 198 -8.72 2.23 11.50
N ALA A 199 -9.00 1.37 10.51
CA ALA A 199 -10.35 0.94 10.16
C ALA A 199 -10.33 -0.39 9.41
N VAL A 200 -11.46 -1.10 9.43
CA VAL A 200 -11.74 -2.16 8.46
C VAL A 200 -12.73 -1.60 7.45
N MET A 201 -12.40 -1.70 6.17
CA MET A 201 -13.13 -1.07 5.08
C MET A 201 -13.59 -2.11 4.08
N THR A 202 -14.82 -1.97 3.58
CA THR A 202 -15.35 -2.77 2.48
C THR A 202 -15.65 -1.87 1.30
N ALA A 203 -15.14 -2.21 0.13
CA ALA A 203 -15.35 -1.47 -1.11
C ALA A 203 -15.71 -2.42 -2.26
N SER A 204 -16.36 -1.89 -3.28
CA SER A 204 -16.61 -2.59 -4.53
C SER A 204 -16.12 -1.80 -5.72
N ILE A 205 -15.58 -2.48 -6.73
CA ILE A 205 -15.38 -1.90 -8.06
C ILE A 205 -16.55 -2.23 -8.97
N THR A 206 -17.00 -1.24 -9.74
CA THR A 206 -18.09 -1.38 -10.71
C THR A 206 -17.66 -0.76 -12.02
N ARG A 207 -17.83 -1.48 -13.13
CA ARG A 207 -17.45 -0.96 -14.45
C ARG A 207 -18.31 0.27 -14.78
N LYS A 208 -17.69 1.30 -15.35
CA LYS A 208 -18.40 2.47 -15.87
C LYS A 208 -19.31 2.00 -17.00
N GLU A 209 -20.57 2.40 -16.97
CA GLU A 209 -21.46 2.20 -18.12
C GLU A 209 -20.94 3.06 -19.28
N SER A 210 -20.90 2.46 -20.48
CA SER A 210 -20.49 3.11 -21.72
C SER A 210 -21.53 4.11 -22.20
#